data_AF-K3WMJ7-F1
#
_entry.id   AF-K3WMJ7-F1
#
_cell.length_a   1.000
_cell.length_b   1.000
_cell.length_c   1.000
_cell.angle_alpha   90.00
_cell.angle_beta   90.00
_cell.angle_gamma   90.00
#
_symmetry.space_group_name_H-M   'P 1'
#
loop_
_entity.id
_entity.type
_entity.pdbx_description
1 polymer ?
#
loop_
_entity_poly.entity_id
_entity_poly.type
_entity_poly.pdbx_seq_one_letter_code
_entity_poly.pdbx_strand_id
1 'polypeptide(L)'
;MVAAKELDEKLRALQEKLAEEELDWKEEQRKLFEFEEKYLRDTIVEGNMLVGWGDSKSAPIRFRNATLRKKKRDRQEAASNFAVDLTPTMTAEEQLKIDLHRLASYSSVTSPAEPLLANLRERENQMALSKAKKVKK
;
A
#
# COMPACT_ATOMS: atom_id res chain seq x y z
N MET A 1 -48.44 4.98 -22.93
CA MET A 1 -47.58 6.02 -22.32
C MET A 1 -47.18 5.51 -20.95
N VAL A 2 -45.91 5.61 -20.58
CA VAL A 2 -45.49 5.31 -19.19
C VAL A 2 -46.04 6.43 -18.30
N ALA A 3 -46.67 6.07 -17.18
CA ALA A 3 -47.23 7.08 -16.28
C ALA A 3 -46.10 7.77 -15.50
N ALA A 4 -46.24 9.06 -15.20
CA ALA A 4 -45.21 9.82 -14.46
C ALA A 4 -44.80 9.14 -13.13
N LYS A 5 -45.77 8.55 -12.42
CA LYS A 5 -45.53 7.79 -11.18
C LYS A 5 -44.62 6.57 -11.38
N GLU A 6 -44.77 5.85 -12.49
CA GLU A 6 -43.92 4.69 -12.83
C GLU A 6 -42.48 5.11 -13.18
N LEU A 7 -42.29 6.36 -13.64
CA LEU A 7 -40.96 6.94 -13.82
C LEU A 7 -40.37 7.38 -12.48
N ASP A 8 -41.15 8.02 -11.62
CA ASP A 8 -40.71 8.44 -10.27
C ASP A 8 -40.28 7.24 -9.40
N GLU A 9 -41.05 6.14 -9.43
CA GLU A 9 -40.71 4.89 -8.73
C GLU A 9 -39.41 4.26 -9.26
N LYS A 10 -39.22 4.23 -10.58
CA LYS A 10 -37.96 3.75 -11.19
C LYS A 10 -36.78 4.66 -10.88
N LEU A 11 -36.99 5.97 -10.81
CA LEU A 11 -35.96 6.95 -10.47
C LEU A 11 -35.48 6.75 -9.03
N ARG A 12 -36.40 6.55 -8.07
CA ARG A 12 -36.05 6.19 -6.68
C ARG A 12 -35.29 4.87 -6.59
N ALA A 13 -35.78 3.82 -7.26
CA ALA A 13 -35.09 2.51 -7.26
C ALA A 13 -33.69 2.56 -7.90
N LEU A 14 -33.44 3.50 -8.83
CA LEU A 14 -32.10 3.75 -9.37
C LEU A 14 -31.23 4.59 -8.42
N GLN A 15 -31.80 5.55 -7.68
CA GLN A 15 -31.09 6.31 -6.66
C GLN A 15 -30.66 5.45 -5.47
N GLU A 16 -31.52 4.53 -5.02
CA GLU A 16 -31.22 3.57 -3.95
C GLU A 16 -30.05 2.67 -4.36
N LYS A 17 -30.10 2.08 -5.56
CA LYS A 17 -28.99 1.26 -6.10
C LYS A 17 -27.70 2.04 -6.29
N LEU A 18 -27.78 3.27 -6.80
CA LEU A 18 -26.59 4.13 -6.95
C LEU A 18 -25.94 4.41 -5.58
N ALA A 19 -26.74 4.62 -4.53
CA ALA A 19 -26.23 4.84 -3.18
C ALA A 19 -25.57 3.57 -2.59
N GLU A 20 -26.12 2.38 -2.87
CA GLU A 20 -25.50 1.10 -2.51
C GLU A 20 -24.17 0.89 -3.26
N GLU A 21 -24.16 1.02 -4.59
CA GLU A 21 -22.95 0.88 -5.42
C GLU A 21 -21.86 1.90 -5.03
N GLU A 22 -22.24 3.14 -4.69
CA GLU A 22 -21.31 4.16 -4.18
C GLU A 22 -20.69 3.82 -2.82
N LEU A 23 -21.42 3.11 -1.95
CA LEU A 23 -20.90 2.67 -0.65
C LEU A 23 -19.96 1.49 -0.83
N ASP A 24 -20.37 0.48 -1.60
CA ASP A 24 -19.55 -0.69 -1.92
C ASP A 24 -18.24 -0.27 -2.59
N TRP A 25 -18.29 0.66 -3.55
CA TRP A 25 -17.10 1.21 -4.21
C TRP A 25 -16.11 1.85 -3.22
N LYS A 26 -16.61 2.66 -2.27
CA LYS A 26 -15.78 3.29 -1.22
C LYS A 26 -15.18 2.24 -0.29
N GLU A 27 -15.93 1.19 0.04
CA GLU A 27 -15.42 0.07 0.82
C GLU A 27 -14.34 -0.73 0.07
N GLU A 28 -14.52 -1.04 -1.22
CA GLU A 28 -13.53 -1.75 -2.03
C GLU A 28 -12.24 -0.96 -2.17
N GLN A 29 -12.32 0.36 -2.42
CA GLN A 29 -11.14 1.23 -2.43
C GLN A 29 -10.39 1.23 -1.09
N ARG A 30 -11.11 1.18 0.03
CA ARG A 30 -10.50 1.07 1.36
C ARG A 30 -9.86 -0.31 1.59
N LYS A 31 -10.57 -1.40 1.25
CA LYS A 31 -10.07 -2.78 1.34
C LYS A 31 -8.80 -2.97 0.50
N LEU A 32 -8.77 -2.40 -0.71
CA LEU A 32 -7.59 -2.37 -1.59
C LEU A 32 -6.42 -1.63 -0.93
N PHE A 33 -6.66 -0.44 -0.37
CA PHE A 33 -5.62 0.37 0.28
C PHE A 33 -4.98 -0.33 1.49
N GLU A 34 -5.81 -0.92 2.36
CA GLU A 34 -5.36 -1.68 3.53
C GLU A 34 -4.64 -2.99 3.11
N PHE A 35 -5.10 -3.64 2.04
CA PHE A 35 -4.46 -4.82 1.46
C PHE A 35 -3.09 -4.50 0.86
N GLU A 36 -2.97 -3.46 0.04
CA GLU A 36 -1.68 -3.01 -0.51
C GLU A 36 -0.70 -2.65 0.60
N GLU A 37 -1.14 -1.95 1.64
CA GLU A 37 -0.27 -1.60 2.79
C GLU A 37 0.33 -2.84 3.44
N LYS A 38 -0.50 -3.84 3.74
CA LYS A 38 -0.07 -5.10 4.35
C LYS A 38 0.84 -5.90 3.41
N TYR A 39 0.41 -6.08 2.16
CA TYR A 39 1.15 -6.84 1.15
C TYR A 39 2.53 -6.23 0.89
N LEU A 40 2.61 -4.90 0.72
CA LEU A 40 3.88 -4.20 0.52
C LEU A 40 4.77 -4.29 1.76
N ARG A 41 4.24 -4.06 2.98
CA ARG A 41 5.03 -4.23 4.22
C ARG A 41 5.68 -5.60 4.33
N ASP A 42 4.92 -6.66 4.01
CA ASP A 42 5.41 -8.04 4.10
C ASP A 42 6.42 -8.40 3.00
N THR A 43 6.29 -7.80 1.80
CA THR A 43 7.03 -8.25 0.60
C THR A 43 8.06 -7.27 0.04
N ILE A 44 8.15 -6.03 0.52
CA ILE A 44 9.05 -4.99 -0.04
C ILE A 44 10.56 -5.34 0.08
N VAL A 45 10.90 -6.25 1.00
CA VAL A 45 12.27 -6.78 1.15
C VAL A 45 12.51 -8.03 0.28
N GLU A 46 11.45 -8.71 -0.13
CA GLU A 46 11.47 -9.99 -0.85
C GLU A 46 11.22 -9.84 -2.37
N GLY A 47 10.78 -8.66 -2.82
CA GLY A 47 10.40 -8.40 -4.22
C GLY A 47 8.97 -8.87 -4.50
N ASN A 48 8.23 -8.10 -5.30
CA ASN A 48 6.81 -8.35 -5.58
C ASN A 48 6.38 -7.77 -6.94
N MET A 49 5.10 -7.89 -7.30
CA MET A 49 4.57 -7.39 -8.58
C MET A 49 4.78 -5.89 -8.82
N LEU A 50 4.83 -5.08 -7.75
CA LEU A 50 4.79 -3.61 -7.77
C LEU A 50 6.21 -3.00 -7.69
N VAL A 51 7.13 -3.66 -6.97
CA VAL A 51 8.56 -3.31 -6.86
C VAL A 51 9.40 -4.02 -7.94
N GLY A 52 8.77 -4.95 -8.66
CA GLY A 52 9.45 -6.00 -9.41
C GLY A 52 9.95 -7.11 -8.47
N TRP A 53 9.88 -8.35 -8.95
CA TRP A 53 10.74 -9.39 -8.42
C TRP A 53 12.16 -9.02 -8.84
N GLY A 54 12.93 -8.43 -7.93
CA GLY A 54 14.35 -8.71 -7.91
C GLY A 54 14.48 -10.23 -7.76
N ASP A 55 15.22 -10.86 -8.65
CA ASP A 55 14.87 -12.25 -9.02
C ASP A 55 16.06 -13.22 -8.79
N SER A 56 15.85 -14.55 -8.85
CA SER A 56 16.95 -15.49 -8.46
C SER A 56 17.06 -16.94 -8.97
N LYS A 57 16.12 -17.48 -9.75
CA LYS A 57 16.45 -18.63 -10.65
C LYS A 57 15.79 -18.59 -12.02
N SER A 58 14.83 -17.70 -12.22
CA SER A 58 14.63 -16.97 -13.48
C SER A 58 15.54 -15.72 -13.59
N ALA A 59 16.58 -15.58 -12.71
CA ALA A 59 17.50 -14.41 -12.61
C ALA A 59 18.66 -14.60 -11.54
N PRO A 60 19.50 -13.58 -11.21
CA PRO A 60 20.69 -13.65 -10.32
C PRO A 60 20.56 -13.93 -8.80
N ILE A 61 20.17 -15.16 -8.42
CA ILE A 61 20.55 -15.93 -7.21
C ILE A 61 20.15 -15.42 -5.79
N ARG A 62 19.99 -14.11 -5.52
CA ARG A 62 19.91 -13.58 -4.14
C ARG A 62 18.56 -13.71 -3.43
N PHE A 63 17.44 -13.70 -4.15
CA PHE A 63 16.08 -13.77 -3.59
C PHE A 63 15.63 -15.19 -3.19
N ARG A 64 16.31 -16.23 -3.69
CA ARG A 64 16.14 -17.64 -3.28
C ARG A 64 16.40 -17.90 -1.80
N ASN A 65 17.10 -16.97 -1.15
CA ASN A 65 17.40 -17.01 0.27
C ASN A 65 16.49 -16.07 1.09
N ALA A 66 15.38 -15.56 0.53
CA ALA A 66 14.41 -14.74 1.27
C ALA A 66 13.89 -15.48 2.50
N THR A 67 13.48 -16.74 2.36
CA THR A 67 13.09 -17.62 3.48
C THR A 67 14.18 -17.83 4.54
N LEU A 68 15.45 -17.80 4.16
CA LEU A 68 16.59 -17.84 5.10
C LEU A 68 16.80 -16.50 5.82
N ARG A 69 16.51 -15.37 5.16
CA ARG A 69 16.54 -14.04 5.78
C ARG A 69 15.33 -13.81 6.68
N LYS A 70 14.14 -14.28 6.28
CA LYS A 70 12.92 -14.32 7.09
C LYS A 70 13.16 -15.14 8.36
N LYS A 71 13.58 -16.40 8.25
CA LYS A 71 14.00 -17.21 9.43
C LYS A 71 15.10 -16.58 10.30
N LYS A 72 15.93 -15.68 9.75
CA LYS A 72 16.93 -14.93 10.53
C LYS A 72 16.29 -13.74 11.25
N ARG A 73 15.39 -12.99 10.59
CA ARG A 73 14.56 -11.93 11.18
C ARG A 73 13.64 -12.50 12.26
N ASP A 74 12.88 -13.56 11.97
CA ASP A 74 12.00 -14.26 12.93
C ASP A 74 12.77 -14.71 14.19
N ARG A 75 14.03 -15.16 14.04
CA ARG A 75 14.91 -15.51 15.18
C ARG A 75 15.44 -14.29 15.94
N GLN A 76 15.65 -13.16 15.29
CA GLN A 76 16.04 -11.91 15.94
C GLN A 76 14.84 -11.31 16.69
N GLU A 77 13.65 -11.38 16.10
CA GLU A 77 12.38 -10.95 16.71
C GLU A 77 12.00 -11.86 17.90
N ALA A 78 12.13 -13.18 17.76
CA ALA A 78 11.98 -14.11 18.88
C ALA A 78 12.99 -13.88 20.02
N ALA A 79 14.17 -13.34 19.72
CA ALA A 79 15.16 -12.93 20.73
C ALA A 79 14.88 -11.55 21.34
N SER A 80 14.15 -10.66 20.64
CA SER A 80 13.72 -9.35 21.15
C SER A 80 12.36 -9.37 21.85
N ASN A 81 11.64 -10.50 21.87
CA ASN A 81 10.35 -10.69 22.58
C ASN A 81 10.40 -10.50 24.12
N PHE A 82 11.52 -10.04 24.68
CA PHE A 82 11.62 -9.51 26.04
C PHE A 82 11.35 -8.00 26.14
N ALA A 83 11.07 -7.30 25.03
CA ALA A 83 10.74 -5.87 25.01
C ALA A 83 9.40 -5.59 24.30
N VAL A 84 8.54 -4.93 25.06
CA VAL A 84 7.15 -4.47 24.83
C VAL A 84 6.95 -3.71 23.50
N ASP A 85 5.72 -3.81 22.97
CA ASP A 85 5.14 -3.03 21.85
C ASP A 85 5.77 -3.16 20.45
N LEU A 86 5.57 -4.34 19.84
CA LEU A 86 5.82 -4.60 18.41
C LEU A 86 4.75 -3.98 17.49
N THR A 87 4.62 -2.65 17.48
CA THR A 87 4.47 -1.99 16.17
C THR A 87 5.89 -1.83 15.62
N PRO A 88 6.29 -2.56 14.55
CA PRO A 88 7.57 -2.29 13.93
C PRO A 88 7.50 -0.87 13.37
N THR A 89 8.22 0.06 14.00
CA THR A 89 8.36 1.43 13.52
C THR A 89 9.18 1.40 12.25
N MET A 90 8.51 1.08 11.13
CA MET A 90 9.05 1.13 9.77
C MET A 90 9.82 2.43 9.61
N THR A 91 11.07 2.34 9.18
CA THR A 91 11.87 3.56 9.01
C THR A 91 11.19 4.46 7.97
N ALA A 92 11.37 5.77 8.08
CA ALA A 92 10.79 6.71 7.10
C ALA A 92 11.22 6.39 5.65
N GLU A 93 12.36 5.72 5.46
CA GLU A 93 12.80 5.21 4.15
C GLU A 93 12.03 3.98 3.68
N GLU A 94 11.63 3.08 4.58
CA GLU A 94 10.82 1.90 4.24
C GLU A 94 9.36 2.29 3.98
N GLN A 95 8.80 3.17 4.82
CA GLN A 95 7.44 3.70 4.61
C GLN A 95 7.32 4.48 3.30
N LEU A 96 8.33 5.30 2.96
CA LEU A 96 8.34 6.02 1.68
C LEU A 96 8.39 5.06 0.47
N LYS A 97 9.12 3.95 0.56
CA LYS A 97 9.13 2.92 -0.50
C LYS A 97 7.79 2.19 -0.59
N ILE A 98 7.12 1.92 0.54
CA ILE A 98 5.77 1.34 0.53
C ILE A 98 4.83 2.30 -0.20
N ASP A 99 4.79 3.57 0.21
CA ASP A 99 3.89 4.56 -0.37
C ASP A 99 4.15 4.73 -1.88
N LEU A 100 5.42 4.82 -2.34
CA LEU A 100 5.79 4.86 -3.77
C LEU A 100 5.28 3.68 -4.61
N HIS A 101 4.96 2.54 -4.00
CA HIS A 101 4.60 1.31 -4.70
C HIS A 101 3.14 0.90 -4.52
N ARG A 102 2.27 1.77 -3.96
CA ARG A 102 0.80 1.61 -3.90
C ARG A 102 0.12 1.90 -5.25
N LEU A 103 0.58 1.23 -6.32
CA LEU A 103 0.20 1.57 -7.69
C LEU A 103 -1.29 1.29 -7.97
N ALA A 104 -1.90 0.27 -7.34
CA ALA A 104 -3.31 -0.01 -7.55
C ALA A 104 -4.19 1.05 -6.86
N SER A 105 -3.86 1.48 -5.64
CA SER A 105 -4.58 2.59 -4.99
C SER A 105 -4.44 3.89 -5.81
N TYR A 106 -3.23 4.22 -6.28
CA TYR A 106 -3.00 5.41 -7.10
C TYR A 106 -3.63 5.38 -8.50
N SER A 107 -4.19 4.24 -8.94
CA SER A 107 -4.95 4.17 -10.19
C SER A 107 -6.29 4.92 -10.12
N SER A 108 -6.78 5.26 -8.92
CA SER A 108 -8.05 5.94 -8.72
C SER A 108 -7.92 7.25 -7.94
N VAL A 109 -8.47 8.33 -8.51
CA VAL A 109 -8.47 9.69 -7.95
C VAL A 109 -9.35 9.79 -6.69
N THR A 110 -10.36 8.94 -6.54
CA THR A 110 -11.21 8.88 -5.34
C THR A 110 -10.66 7.97 -4.25
N SER A 111 -9.48 7.36 -4.45
CA SER A 111 -8.89 6.46 -3.47
C SER A 111 -8.43 7.18 -2.19
N PRO A 112 -8.39 6.49 -1.04
CA PRO A 112 -7.75 7.00 0.19
C PRO A 112 -6.26 7.36 0.05
N ALA A 113 -5.62 6.98 -1.07
CA ALA A 113 -4.20 7.18 -1.30
C ALA A 113 -3.88 8.51 -1.99
N GLU A 114 -4.84 9.17 -2.63
CA GLU A 114 -4.66 10.49 -3.28
C GLU A 114 -3.94 11.54 -2.40
N PRO A 115 -4.30 11.75 -1.12
CA PRO A 115 -3.57 12.70 -0.26
C PRO A 115 -2.15 12.25 0.09
N LEU A 116 -1.82 10.96 -0.03
CA LEU A 116 -0.43 10.49 0.08
C LEU A 116 0.34 10.82 -1.20
N LEU A 117 -0.25 10.56 -2.37
CA LEU A 117 0.33 10.83 -3.68
C LEU A 117 0.72 12.31 -3.85
N ALA A 118 -0.15 13.22 -3.44
CA ALA A 118 0.11 14.67 -3.45
C ALA A 118 1.38 15.05 -2.67
N ASN A 119 1.60 14.40 -1.52
CA ASN A 119 2.72 14.68 -0.61
C ASN A 119 3.98 13.85 -0.88
N LEU A 120 3.94 12.84 -1.78
CA LEU A 120 5.07 11.94 -2.05
C LEU A 120 6.34 12.70 -2.46
N ARG A 121 6.23 13.60 -3.45
CA ARG A 121 7.38 14.33 -4.00
C ARG A 121 8.09 15.19 -2.95
N GLU A 122 7.34 15.78 -2.02
CA GLU A 122 7.92 16.55 -0.93
C GLU A 122 8.69 15.66 0.05
N ARG A 123 8.12 14.49 0.40
CA ARG A 123 8.78 13.50 1.25
C ARG A 123 10.05 12.94 0.59
N GLU A 124 10.02 12.66 -0.72
CA GLU A 124 11.21 12.26 -1.48
C GLU A 124 12.31 13.31 -1.41
N ASN A 125 11.98 14.58 -1.66
CA ASN A 125 12.91 15.70 -1.60
C ASN A 125 13.51 15.88 -0.19
N GLN A 126 12.69 15.82 0.86
CA GLN A 126 13.16 15.88 2.24
C GLN A 126 14.12 14.75 2.57
N MET A 127 13.82 13.52 2.13
CA MET A 127 14.69 12.36 2.36
C MET A 127 16.00 12.46 1.57
N ALA A 128 15.98 12.91 0.32
CA ALA A 128 17.17 13.18 -0.48
C ALA A 128 18.08 14.24 0.18
N LEU A 129 17.49 15.34 0.65
CA LEU A 129 18.22 16.40 1.40
C LEU A 129 18.80 15.88 2.71
N SER A 130 18.10 15.00 3.44
CA SER A 130 18.60 14.40 4.68
C SER A 130 19.84 13.53 4.44
N LYS A 131 19.85 12.77 3.33
CA LYS A 131 20.99 11.93 2.91
C LYS A 131 22.17 12.80 2.46
N ALA A 132 21.93 13.82 1.64
CA ALA A 132 22.97 14.76 1.20
C ALA A 132 23.64 15.50 2.37
N LYS A 133 22.90 15.83 3.44
CA LYS A 133 23.45 16.43 4.67
C LYS A 133 24.28 15.44 5.50
N LYS A 134 23.92 14.15 5.52
CA LYS A 134 24.69 13.10 6.21
C LYS A 134 26.03 12.78 5.54
N VAL A 135 26.11 12.89 4.21
CA VAL A 135 27.34 12.61 3.43
C VAL A 135 28.39 13.74 3.52
N LYS A 136 28.02 14.92 4.03
CA LYS A 136 28.92 16.08 4.21
C LYS A 136 29.50 16.21 5.62
N LYS A 137 29.43 15.15 6.43
CA LYS A 137 30.03 15.02 7.76
C LYS A 137 31.00 13.84 7.78
#